data_AF-A0A943DFA5-F1
#
_entry.id   AF-A0A943DFA5-F1
#
_cell.length_a   1.000
_cell.length_b   1.000
_cell.length_c   1.000
_cell.angle_alpha   90.00
_cell.angle_beta   90.00
_cell.angle_gamma   90.00
#
_symmetry.space_group_name_H-M   'P 1'
#
loop_
_entity.id
_entity.type
_entity.pdbx_description
1 polymer ?
#
loop_
_entity_poly.entity_id
_entity_poly.type
_entity_poly.pdbx_seq_one_letter_code
_entity_poly.pdbx_strand_id
1 'polypeptide(L)'
;MDELYTRISKSTKQVLYQFMKDKGISLLNYHFEHYFQFCVQENNIQVLPHHFSNHIIEGLTVIDEIGTSFSYERDNPKVKQNFTLCHELGHFILKHEGNYFAESIDNQESLLEREANTFSAVVLMPDIVLLSKIYYSCDTFQHIQNSLDVSKQALFFRLLDLLREYYPGKESTIKQAIDAYIDGQNATLLLLFHSIKEQIIKEFNNYQTSLINKIELAVSKRGFVTSQEYPELLNQENWKTIKTCRDNLKVWLIYDRGKSIAYVWDKNKLTDKEAKHKAELKLLLM
;
A
#
# COMPACT_ATOMS: atom_id res chain seq x y z
N MET A 1 8.43 2.30 23.90
CA MET A 1 8.04 2.18 22.48
C MET A 1 6.60 2.61 22.41
N ASP A 2 6.22 3.49 21.50
CA ASP A 2 4.81 3.91 21.39
C ASP A 2 4.01 2.76 20.79
N GLU A 3 3.26 2.05 21.63
CA GLU A 3 2.46 0.87 21.25
C GLU A 3 1.49 1.21 20.10
N LEU A 4 1.00 2.45 20.05
CA LEU A 4 0.15 2.97 18.99
C LEU A 4 0.87 2.97 17.65
N TYR A 5 2.07 3.54 17.59
CA TYR A 5 2.84 3.61 16.34
C TYR A 5 3.11 2.22 15.79
N THR A 6 3.60 1.28 16.61
CA THR A 6 3.91 -0.08 16.17
C THR A 6 2.66 -0.81 15.66
N ARG A 7 1.52 -0.65 16.35
CA ARG A 7 0.24 -1.25 15.94
C ARG A 7 -0.22 -0.73 14.58
N ILE A 8 -0.28 0.60 14.42
CA ILE A 8 -0.79 1.22 13.18
C ILE A 8 0.19 1.06 12.03
N SER A 9 1.49 1.17 12.27
CA SER A 9 2.52 0.91 11.27
C SER A 9 2.38 -0.51 10.72
N LYS A 10 2.22 -1.51 11.59
CA LYS A 10 2.04 -2.91 11.18
C LYS A 10 0.76 -3.13 10.36
N SER A 11 -0.39 -2.60 10.78
CA SER A 11 -1.65 -2.75 10.03
C SER A 11 -1.59 -2.03 8.68
N THR A 12 -0.98 -0.83 8.64
CA THR A 12 -0.79 -0.05 7.41
C THR A 12 0.12 -0.78 6.43
N LYS A 13 1.29 -1.26 6.90
CA LYS A 13 2.22 -2.06 6.09
C LYS A 13 1.54 -3.32 5.55
N GLN A 14 0.65 -3.96 6.31
CA GLN A 14 -0.04 -5.15 5.86
C GLN A 14 -0.88 -4.90 4.60
N VAL A 15 -1.68 -3.84 4.57
CA VAL A 15 -2.51 -3.50 3.40
C VAL A 15 -1.67 -2.90 2.27
N LEU A 16 -0.71 -2.03 2.59
CA LEU A 16 0.11 -1.32 1.62
C LEU A 16 1.11 -2.24 0.90
N TYR A 17 1.86 -3.06 1.64
CA TYR A 17 2.84 -3.96 1.04
C TYR A 17 2.18 -5.06 0.22
N GLN A 18 1.00 -5.54 0.65
CA GLN A 18 0.19 -6.44 -0.15
C GLN A 18 -0.18 -5.78 -1.49
N PHE A 19 -0.72 -4.56 -1.47
CA PHE A 19 -1.01 -3.79 -2.68
C PHE A 19 0.24 -3.61 -3.57
N MET A 20 1.38 -3.22 -2.99
CA MET A 20 2.62 -3.01 -3.73
C MET A 20 3.09 -4.30 -4.43
N LYS A 21 3.02 -5.45 -3.76
CA LYS A 21 3.36 -6.76 -4.32
C LYS A 21 2.38 -7.20 -5.39
N ASP A 22 1.10 -6.86 -5.23
CA ASP A 22 0.03 -7.22 -6.14
C ASP A 22 0.05 -6.43 -7.44
N LYS A 23 0.37 -5.13 -7.36
CA LYS A 23 0.49 -4.26 -8.54
C LYS A 23 1.92 -4.17 -9.10
N GLY A 24 2.89 -4.86 -8.48
CA GLY A 24 4.28 -4.85 -8.90
C GLY A 24 4.90 -3.44 -8.84
N ILE A 25 4.59 -2.68 -7.79
CA ILE A 25 5.06 -1.30 -7.62
C ILE A 25 6.59 -1.29 -7.44
N SER A 26 7.27 -0.47 -8.22
CA SER A 26 8.71 -0.24 -8.09
C SER A 26 9.03 0.48 -6.79
N LEU A 27 10.04 0.02 -6.05
CA LEU A 27 10.50 0.67 -4.83
C LEU A 27 11.19 2.02 -5.11
N LEU A 28 11.90 2.13 -6.23
CA LEU A 28 12.63 3.34 -6.61
C LEU A 28 11.70 4.44 -7.13
N ASN A 29 10.67 4.03 -7.88
CA ASN A 29 9.66 4.91 -8.47
C ASN A 29 8.34 4.89 -7.70
N TYR A 30 8.38 4.55 -6.41
CA TYR A 30 7.21 4.53 -5.56
C TYR A 30 6.62 5.95 -5.43
N HIS A 31 5.30 6.05 -5.52
CA HIS A 31 4.55 7.25 -5.19
C HIS A 31 3.21 6.84 -4.56
N PHE A 32 2.78 7.57 -3.52
CA PHE A 32 1.59 7.21 -2.72
C PHE A 32 0.30 7.18 -3.55
N GLU A 33 0.22 8.02 -4.59
CA GLU A 33 -0.92 8.14 -5.50
C GLU A 33 -1.40 6.80 -6.04
N HIS A 34 -0.49 5.85 -6.29
CA HIS A 34 -0.87 4.52 -6.77
C HIS A 34 -1.78 3.79 -5.77
N TYR A 35 -1.42 3.82 -4.49
CA TYR A 35 -2.21 3.18 -3.44
C TYR A 35 -3.47 3.99 -3.13
N PHE A 36 -3.33 5.32 -3.04
CA PHE A 36 -4.45 6.23 -2.77
C PHE A 36 -5.56 6.08 -3.82
N GLN A 37 -5.22 6.15 -5.11
CA GLN A 37 -6.19 6.01 -6.20
C GLN A 37 -6.82 4.62 -6.24
N PHE A 38 -6.05 3.57 -5.94
CA PHE A 38 -6.61 2.22 -5.82
C PHE A 38 -7.68 2.16 -4.73
N CYS A 39 -7.41 2.71 -3.54
CA CYS A 39 -8.39 2.76 -2.46
C CYS A 39 -9.60 3.62 -2.83
N VAL A 40 -9.41 4.78 -3.45
CA VAL A 40 -10.49 5.67 -3.88
C VAL A 40 -11.42 4.98 -4.89
N GLN A 41 -10.85 4.30 -5.89
CA GLN A 41 -11.62 3.62 -6.94
C GLN A 41 -12.37 2.40 -6.41
N GLU A 42 -11.70 1.54 -5.64
CA GLU A 42 -12.33 0.31 -5.11
C GLU A 42 -13.48 0.62 -4.14
N ASN A 43 -13.44 1.78 -3.46
CA ASN A 43 -14.46 2.18 -2.48
C ASN A 43 -15.40 3.28 -3.00
N ASN A 44 -15.31 3.67 -4.28
CA ASN A 44 -16.09 4.76 -4.88
C ASN A 44 -16.05 6.07 -4.06
N ILE A 45 -14.88 6.43 -3.54
CA ILE A 45 -14.72 7.63 -2.72
C ILE A 45 -14.67 8.87 -3.62
N GLN A 46 -15.41 9.92 -3.28
CA GLN A 46 -15.31 11.20 -3.96
C GLN A 46 -14.21 12.06 -3.32
N VAL A 47 -13.26 12.56 -4.12
CA VAL A 47 -12.19 13.44 -3.63
C VAL A 47 -12.45 14.86 -4.14
N LEU A 48 -12.70 15.79 -3.22
CA LEU A 48 -13.19 17.14 -3.52
C LEU A 48 -12.22 18.22 -2.99
N PRO A 49 -11.70 19.10 -3.86
CA PRO A 49 -10.97 20.27 -3.39
C PRO A 49 -11.94 21.27 -2.75
N HIS A 50 -11.63 21.74 -1.54
CA HIS A 50 -12.41 22.74 -0.82
C HIS A 50 -11.55 23.93 -0.43
N HIS A 51 -12.20 25.05 -0.10
CA HIS A 51 -11.57 26.17 0.58
C HIS A 51 -12.33 26.39 1.90
N PHE A 52 -11.65 26.17 3.02
CA PHE A 52 -12.21 26.28 4.36
C PHE A 52 -11.95 27.68 4.91
N SER A 53 -13.00 28.51 4.92
CA SER A 53 -12.93 29.94 5.25
C SER A 53 -12.40 30.26 6.66
N ASN A 54 -12.39 29.29 7.56
CA ASN A 54 -11.96 29.48 8.95
C ASN A 54 -10.48 29.15 9.18
N HIS A 55 -9.75 28.63 8.18
CA HIS A 55 -8.35 28.18 8.27
C HIS A 55 -8.05 27.16 9.38
N ILE A 56 -9.09 26.59 9.99
CA ILE A 56 -8.97 25.61 11.08
C ILE A 56 -9.03 24.19 10.53
N ILE A 57 -9.80 23.99 9.45
CA ILE A 57 -10.03 22.69 8.84
C ILE A 57 -9.06 22.51 7.67
N GLU A 58 -8.28 21.45 7.71
CA GLU A 58 -7.30 21.11 6.67
C GLU A 58 -7.83 20.01 5.74
N GLY A 59 -8.57 19.05 6.33
CA GLY A 59 -9.23 17.94 5.67
C GLY A 59 -10.58 17.61 6.30
N LEU A 60 -11.45 16.99 5.52
CA LEU A 60 -12.76 16.54 5.98
C LEU A 60 -13.16 15.23 5.31
N THR A 61 -13.44 14.20 6.11
CA THR A 61 -14.10 12.97 5.68
C THR A 61 -15.57 12.98 6.04
N VAL A 62 -16.43 12.67 5.08
CA VAL A 62 -17.87 12.47 5.28
C VAL A 62 -18.25 11.08 4.80
N ILE A 63 -18.92 10.31 5.67
CA ILE A 63 -19.45 8.97 5.37
C ILE A 63 -20.95 8.98 5.70
N ASP A 64 -21.80 8.84 4.68
CA ASP A 64 -23.25 8.85 4.81
C ASP A 64 -23.93 7.73 3.99
N GLU A 65 -25.26 7.74 3.93
CA GLU A 65 -26.06 6.76 3.18
C GLU A 65 -25.85 6.81 1.66
N ILE A 66 -25.32 7.94 1.15
CA ILE A 66 -25.12 8.21 -0.28
C ILE A 66 -23.69 7.83 -0.70
N GLY A 67 -22.72 7.90 0.22
CA GLY A 67 -21.37 7.36 0.01
C GLY A 67 -20.30 7.99 0.92
N THR A 68 -19.05 7.88 0.47
CA THR A 68 -17.88 8.43 1.16
C THR A 68 -17.27 9.56 0.33
N SER A 69 -16.92 10.66 0.98
CA SER A 69 -16.14 11.74 0.36
C SER A 69 -15.00 12.23 1.25
N PHE A 70 -13.87 12.56 0.61
CA PHE A 70 -12.72 13.22 1.22
C PHE A 70 -12.59 14.63 0.65
N SER A 71 -12.35 15.59 1.53
CA SER A 71 -12.14 16.99 1.21
C SER A 71 -10.81 17.47 1.73
N TYR A 72 -10.17 18.38 1.02
CA TYR A 72 -8.88 18.97 1.44
C TYR A 72 -8.81 20.44 1.05
N GLU A 73 -8.08 21.24 1.82
CA GLU A 73 -7.83 22.65 1.50
C GLU A 73 -6.98 22.78 0.23
N ARG A 74 -7.57 23.33 -0.82
CA ARG A 74 -6.98 23.43 -2.16
C ARG A 74 -5.83 24.42 -2.23
N ASP A 75 -5.81 25.43 -1.36
CA ASP A 75 -4.81 26.50 -1.37
C ASP A 75 -3.54 26.11 -0.61
N ASN A 76 -3.54 24.97 0.08
CA ASN A 76 -2.35 24.42 0.73
C ASN A 76 -1.26 24.01 -0.27
N PRO A 77 0.02 23.99 0.13
CA PRO A 77 1.08 23.38 -0.67
C PRO A 77 0.80 21.91 -0.99
N LYS A 78 1.21 21.42 -2.17
CA LYS A 78 0.95 20.03 -2.60
C LYS A 78 1.39 18.97 -1.59
N VAL A 79 2.56 19.13 -0.98
CA VAL A 79 3.05 18.20 0.05
C VAL A 79 2.13 18.10 1.28
N LYS A 80 1.40 19.17 1.60
CA LYS A 80 0.43 19.20 2.69
C LYS A 80 -0.90 18.58 2.23
N GLN A 81 -1.36 18.89 1.02
CA GLN A 81 -2.53 18.23 0.41
C GLN A 81 -2.35 16.71 0.40
N ASN A 82 -1.17 16.22 -0.02
CA ASN A 82 -0.85 14.80 -0.06
C ASN A 82 -0.93 14.14 1.32
N PHE A 83 -0.43 14.83 2.35
CA PHE A 83 -0.50 14.35 3.73
C PHE A 83 -1.93 14.27 4.24
N THR A 84 -2.72 15.33 4.05
CA THR A 84 -4.14 15.36 4.42
C THR A 84 -4.93 14.28 3.69
N LEU A 85 -4.74 14.10 2.37
CA LEU A 85 -5.44 13.03 1.63
C LEU A 85 -5.15 11.64 2.18
N CYS A 86 -3.88 11.33 2.47
CA CYS A 86 -3.49 10.07 3.11
C CYS A 86 -3.99 9.95 4.55
N HIS A 87 -4.13 11.06 5.27
CA HIS A 87 -4.67 11.12 6.61
C HIS A 87 -6.18 10.79 6.62
N GLU A 88 -6.96 11.41 5.74
CA GLU A 88 -8.39 11.09 5.55
C GLU A 88 -8.59 9.62 5.14
N LEU A 89 -7.73 9.12 4.24
CA LEU A 89 -7.72 7.69 3.90
C LEU A 89 -7.42 6.81 5.13
N GLY A 90 -6.56 7.29 6.03
CA GLY A 90 -6.27 6.64 7.31
C GLY A 90 -7.51 6.50 8.18
N HIS A 91 -8.30 7.57 8.36
CA HIS A 91 -9.58 7.50 9.08
C HIS A 91 -10.51 6.43 8.49
N PHE A 92 -10.63 6.41 7.16
CA PHE A 92 -11.48 5.46 6.47
C PHE A 92 -11.01 4.00 6.60
N ILE A 93 -9.74 3.73 6.33
CA ILE A 93 -9.19 2.36 6.34
C ILE A 93 -9.11 1.79 7.76
N LEU A 94 -8.76 2.61 8.74
CA LEU A 94 -8.70 2.22 10.15
C LEU A 94 -10.09 2.14 10.80
N LYS A 95 -11.15 2.55 10.08
CA LYS A 95 -12.55 2.52 10.54
C LYS A 95 -12.75 3.26 11.85
N HIS A 96 -12.16 4.45 11.96
CA HIS A 96 -12.40 5.31 13.11
C HIS A 96 -13.91 5.59 13.25
N GLU A 97 -14.42 5.62 14.48
CA GLU A 97 -15.84 5.83 14.73
C GLU A 97 -16.21 7.31 14.53
N GLY A 98 -17.23 7.56 13.71
CA GLY A 98 -17.69 8.91 13.35
C GLY A 98 -18.04 9.01 11.87
N ASN A 99 -19.05 9.81 11.55
CA ASN A 99 -19.43 10.09 10.16
C ASN A 99 -18.77 11.36 9.61
N TYR A 100 -18.07 12.10 10.49
CA TYR A 100 -17.43 13.38 10.21
C TYR A 100 -16.09 13.44 10.95
N PHE A 101 -15.00 13.56 10.19
CA PHE A 101 -13.67 13.82 10.73
C PHE A 101 -13.20 15.14 10.13
N ALA A 102 -12.80 16.09 10.97
CA ALA A 102 -12.19 17.32 10.53
C ALA A 102 -10.78 17.37 11.11
N GLU A 103 -9.76 17.29 10.25
CA GLU A 103 -8.38 17.57 10.65
C GLU A 103 -8.37 19.05 11.08
N SER A 104 -8.24 19.29 12.39
CA SER A 104 -8.17 20.62 12.95
C SER A 104 -6.92 20.81 13.79
N ILE A 105 -6.41 22.04 13.78
CA ILE A 105 -5.21 22.43 14.53
C ILE A 105 -5.38 22.16 16.04
N ASP A 106 -6.62 22.25 16.56
CA ASP A 106 -6.91 22.15 18.00
C ASP A 106 -7.13 20.70 18.50
N ASN A 107 -7.34 19.72 17.62
CA ASN A 107 -7.70 18.34 18.01
C ASN A 107 -6.60 17.29 17.72
N GLN A 108 -5.39 17.72 17.34
CA GLN A 108 -4.28 16.84 16.90
C GLN A 108 -3.80 15.83 17.95
N GLU A 109 -4.18 15.98 19.22
CA GLU A 109 -3.76 15.08 20.30
C GLU A 109 -4.68 13.87 20.48
N SER A 110 -5.84 13.83 19.81
CA SER A 110 -6.73 12.68 19.92
C SER A 110 -6.05 11.40 19.41
N LEU A 111 -6.41 10.26 20.01
CA LEU A 111 -5.84 8.97 19.60
C LEU A 111 -6.08 8.69 18.11
N LEU A 112 -7.28 8.97 17.61
CA LEU A 112 -7.66 8.73 16.21
C LEU A 112 -6.83 9.57 15.24
N GLU A 113 -6.57 10.85 15.57
CA GLU A 113 -5.74 11.75 14.75
C GLU A 113 -4.28 11.24 14.70
N ARG A 114 -3.74 10.77 15.83
CA ARG A 114 -2.39 10.18 15.89
C ARG A 114 -2.29 8.90 15.07
N GLU A 115 -3.33 8.08 15.06
CA GLU A 115 -3.41 6.87 14.24
C GLU A 115 -3.45 7.22 12.75
N ALA A 116 -4.31 8.16 12.34
CA ALA A 116 -4.39 8.64 10.96
C ALA A 116 -3.08 9.30 10.48
N ASN A 117 -2.42 10.08 11.34
CA ASN A 117 -1.10 10.65 11.07
C ASN A 117 -0.03 9.57 10.85
N THR A 118 -0.04 8.52 11.69
CA THR A 118 0.88 7.38 11.53
C THR A 118 0.62 6.64 10.23
N PHE A 119 -0.65 6.37 9.92
CA PHE A 119 -1.06 5.75 8.66
C PHE A 119 -0.55 6.56 7.46
N SER A 120 -0.81 7.87 7.45
CA SER A 120 -0.40 8.79 6.38
C SER A 120 1.12 8.77 6.17
N ALA A 121 1.89 8.87 7.25
CA ALA A 121 3.35 8.87 7.20
C ALA A 121 3.92 7.54 6.65
N VAL A 122 3.31 6.40 7.01
CA VAL A 122 3.74 5.07 6.53
C VAL A 122 3.35 4.87 5.06
N VAL A 123 2.19 5.33 4.63
CA VAL A 123 1.78 5.30 3.22
C VAL A 123 2.68 6.19 2.37
N LEU A 124 2.91 7.44 2.75
CA LEU A 124 3.74 8.36 1.98
C LEU A 124 5.19 7.89 1.87
N MET A 125 5.72 7.30 2.94
CA MET A 125 7.13 6.98 3.08
C MET A 125 7.32 5.57 3.67
N PRO A 126 7.07 4.49 2.91
CA PRO A 126 7.13 3.13 3.45
C PRO A 126 8.57 2.70 3.80
N ASP A 127 8.76 1.87 4.83
CA ASP A 127 10.10 1.48 5.31
C ASP A 127 10.98 0.91 4.20
N ILE A 128 10.41 0.04 3.37
CA ILE A 128 11.13 -0.61 2.27
C ILE A 128 11.56 0.40 1.19
N VAL A 129 10.75 1.44 0.97
CA VAL A 129 11.04 2.52 0.01
C VAL A 129 12.14 3.43 0.58
N LEU A 130 12.03 3.81 1.85
CA LEU A 130 13.07 4.59 2.55
C LEU A 130 14.40 3.83 2.57
N LEU A 131 14.40 2.52 2.86
CA LEU A 131 15.60 1.69 2.76
C LEU A 131 16.17 1.70 1.34
N SER A 132 15.34 1.53 0.32
CA SER A 132 15.76 1.54 -1.09
C SER A 132 16.40 2.87 -1.50
N LYS A 133 15.80 4.00 -1.10
CA LYS A 133 16.26 5.34 -1.47
C LYS A 133 17.48 5.78 -0.66
N ILE A 134 17.45 5.61 0.67
CA ILE A 134 18.51 6.05 1.57
C ILE A 134 19.72 5.12 1.47
N TYR A 135 19.53 3.81 1.69
CA TYR A 135 20.68 2.90 1.88
C TYR A 135 21.24 2.37 0.56
N TYR A 136 20.37 2.01 -0.39
CA TYR A 136 20.81 1.41 -1.66
C TYR A 136 21.08 2.45 -2.75
N SER A 137 20.27 3.50 -2.82
CA SER A 137 20.42 4.56 -3.84
C SER A 137 21.28 5.73 -3.34
N CYS A 138 21.50 5.83 -2.03
CA CYS A 138 22.24 6.94 -1.40
C CYS A 138 21.67 8.32 -1.75
N ASP A 139 20.34 8.39 -1.94
CA ASP A 139 19.66 9.64 -2.28
C ASP A 139 19.90 10.70 -1.20
N THR A 140 19.88 11.97 -1.59
CA THR A 140 19.96 13.08 -0.63
C THR A 140 18.60 13.31 0.04
N PHE A 141 18.58 13.92 1.23
CA PHE A 141 17.34 14.25 1.93
C PHE A 141 16.36 15.02 1.03
N GLN A 142 16.85 16.06 0.34
CA GLN A 142 16.04 16.85 -0.60
C GLN A 142 15.52 16.03 -1.78
N HIS A 143 16.32 15.09 -2.31
CA HIS A 143 15.87 14.23 -3.40
C HIS A 143 14.71 13.32 -2.96
N ILE A 144 14.79 12.76 -1.75
CA ILE A 144 13.72 11.93 -1.19
C ILE A 144 12.45 12.76 -1.00
N GLN A 145 12.56 13.94 -0.39
CA GLN A 145 11.41 14.85 -0.21
C GLN A 145 10.69 15.13 -1.52
N ASN A 146 11.45 15.46 -2.56
CA ASN A 146 10.88 15.79 -3.87
C ASN A 146 10.31 14.55 -4.57
N SER A 147 10.97 13.39 -4.46
CA SER A 147 10.50 12.17 -5.14
C SER A 147 9.24 11.55 -4.50
N LEU A 148 9.00 11.81 -3.22
CA LEU A 148 7.83 11.34 -2.48
C LEU A 148 6.78 12.44 -2.25
N ASP A 149 7.03 13.66 -2.73
CA ASP A 149 6.21 14.86 -2.53
C ASP A 149 5.80 15.08 -1.06
N VAL A 150 6.79 15.08 -0.16
CA VAL A 150 6.61 15.27 1.29
C VAL A 150 7.37 16.47 1.84
N SER A 151 6.85 17.04 2.94
CA SER A 151 7.50 18.14 3.64
C SER A 151 8.77 17.67 4.37
N LYS A 152 9.67 18.63 4.67
CA LYS A 152 10.88 18.38 5.48
C LYS A 152 10.54 17.78 6.84
N GLN A 153 9.50 18.34 7.46
CA GLN A 153 9.03 17.92 8.77
C GLN A 153 8.48 16.49 8.74
N ALA A 154 7.66 16.15 7.73
CA ALA A 154 7.11 14.81 7.58
C ALA A 154 8.23 13.77 7.42
N LEU A 155 9.21 14.02 6.55
CA LEU A 155 10.34 13.10 6.36
C LEU A 155 11.21 12.97 7.62
N PHE A 156 11.47 14.08 8.32
CA PHE A 156 12.22 14.06 9.58
C PHE A 156 11.55 13.15 10.63
N PHE A 157 10.28 13.40 10.94
CA PHE A 157 9.56 12.61 11.95
C PHE A 157 9.39 11.16 11.52
N ARG A 158 9.14 10.92 10.23
CA ARG A 158 9.05 9.57 9.70
C ARG A 158 10.33 8.76 9.93
N LEU A 159 11.49 9.32 9.65
CA LEU A 159 12.78 8.66 9.88
C LEU A 159 13.03 8.44 11.37
N LEU A 160 12.67 9.43 12.19
CA LEU A 160 12.79 9.35 13.64
C LEU A 160 11.96 8.19 14.20
N ASP A 161 10.69 8.08 13.79
CA ASP A 161 9.78 7.03 14.27
C ASP A 161 10.18 5.65 13.76
N LEU A 162 10.61 5.54 12.50
CA LEU A 162 11.17 4.30 11.94
C LEU A 162 12.35 3.80 12.77
N LEU A 163 13.36 4.65 12.97
CA LEU A 163 14.60 4.24 13.62
C LEU A 163 14.42 3.99 15.11
N ARG A 164 13.50 4.72 15.77
CA ARG A 164 13.20 4.52 17.20
C ARG A 164 12.67 3.11 17.49
N GLU A 165 11.99 2.47 16.54
CA GLU A 165 11.53 1.08 16.66
C GLU A 165 12.70 0.10 16.81
N TYR A 166 13.77 0.32 16.04
CA TYR A 166 14.95 -0.56 16.04
C TYR A 166 16.02 -0.16 17.06
N TYR A 167 16.02 1.09 17.51
CA TYR A 167 17.03 1.64 18.43
C TYR A 167 16.38 2.32 19.66
N PRO A 168 15.73 1.55 20.55
CA PRO A 168 15.08 2.10 21.73
C PRO A 168 16.10 2.83 22.63
N GLY A 169 15.72 4.03 23.10
CA GLY A 169 16.56 4.86 23.97
C GLY A 169 17.70 5.61 23.26
N LYS A 170 17.79 5.57 21.93
CA LYS A 170 18.82 6.27 21.13
C LYS A 170 18.28 7.51 20.41
N GLU A 171 17.22 8.12 20.92
CA GLU A 171 16.50 9.22 20.24
C GLU A 171 17.41 10.40 19.89
N SER A 172 18.27 10.84 20.81
CA SER A 172 19.23 11.93 20.56
C SER A 172 20.19 11.60 19.40
N THR A 173 20.74 10.38 19.41
CA THR A 173 21.64 9.91 18.34
C THR A 173 20.93 9.81 16.99
N ILE A 174 19.67 9.34 16.98
CA ILE A 174 18.86 9.29 15.76
C ILE A 174 18.60 10.70 15.22
N LYS A 175 18.17 11.66 16.07
CA LYS A 175 17.93 13.05 15.66
C LYS A 175 19.19 13.67 15.04
N GLN A 176 20.34 13.53 15.71
CA GLN A 176 21.63 14.00 15.19
C GLN A 176 21.98 13.39 13.83
N ALA A 177 21.71 12.10 13.63
CA ALA A 177 21.95 11.44 12.35
C ALA A 177 21.04 11.96 11.23
N ILE A 178 19.78 12.28 11.54
CA ILE A 178 18.83 12.86 10.58
C ILE A 178 19.19 14.33 10.29
N ASP A 179 19.56 15.12 11.28
CA ASP A 179 20.01 16.50 11.11
C ASP A 179 21.26 16.56 10.22
N ALA A 180 22.25 15.70 10.49
CA ALA A 180 23.44 15.57 9.64
C ALA A 180 23.06 15.20 8.19
N TYR A 181 22.08 14.33 8.00
CA TYR A 181 21.60 13.93 6.66
C TYR A 181 20.86 15.06 5.94
N ILE A 182 20.11 15.90 6.66
CA ILE A 182 19.52 17.14 6.15
C ILE A 182 20.62 18.09 5.65
N ASP A 183 21.74 18.16 6.37
CA ASP A 183 22.92 18.96 6.01
C ASP A 183 23.82 18.30 4.94
N GLY A 184 23.39 17.15 4.39
CA GLY A 184 24.08 16.44 3.30
C GLY A 184 25.08 15.37 3.74
N GLN A 185 25.24 15.14 5.04
CA GLN A 185 26.11 14.10 5.60
C GLN A 185 25.31 12.81 5.88
N ASN A 186 25.45 11.80 5.02
CA ASN A 186 24.65 10.58 5.11
C ASN A 186 25.27 9.41 5.89
N ALA A 187 26.57 9.46 6.23
CA ALA A 187 27.31 8.31 6.75
C ALA A 187 26.67 7.67 8.00
N THR A 188 26.32 8.49 9.00
CA THR A 188 25.72 8.00 10.25
C THR A 188 24.36 7.35 9.99
N LEU A 189 23.53 7.97 9.14
CA LEU A 189 22.22 7.42 8.79
C LEU A 189 22.34 6.10 8.02
N LEU A 190 23.29 6.00 7.09
CA LEU A 190 23.58 4.77 6.36
C LEU A 190 24.01 3.62 7.28
N LEU A 191 24.79 3.89 8.33
CA LEU A 191 25.18 2.88 9.33
C LEU A 191 23.99 2.39 10.16
N LEU A 192 23.06 3.29 10.49
CA LEU A 192 21.80 2.90 11.14
C LEU A 192 20.98 1.99 10.20
N PHE A 193 20.75 2.42 8.96
CA PHE A 193 20.02 1.58 7.99
C PHE A 193 20.71 0.24 7.70
N HIS A 194 22.04 0.20 7.67
CA HIS A 194 22.81 -1.03 7.46
C HIS A 194 22.46 -2.13 8.46
N SER A 195 22.25 -1.76 9.73
CA SER A 195 22.04 -2.74 10.80
C SER A 195 20.60 -3.28 10.85
N ILE A 196 19.66 -2.61 10.17
CA ILE A 196 18.21 -2.94 10.18
C ILE A 196 17.70 -3.40 8.80
N LYS A 197 18.53 -3.34 7.75
CA LYS A 197 18.12 -3.63 6.37
C LYS A 197 17.52 -5.02 6.20
N GLU A 198 18.10 -6.04 6.85
CA GLU A 198 17.66 -7.43 6.68
C GLU A 198 16.27 -7.65 7.31
N GLN A 199 15.99 -6.97 8.42
CA GLN A 199 14.70 -7.01 9.10
C GLN A 199 13.62 -6.37 8.23
N ILE A 200 13.88 -5.19 7.65
CA ILE A 200 12.94 -4.50 6.74
C ILE A 200 12.70 -5.33 5.47
N ILE A 201 13.76 -5.87 4.86
CA ILE A 201 13.65 -6.70 3.65
C ILE A 201 12.85 -7.97 3.94
N LYS A 202 13.14 -8.64 5.06
CA LYS A 202 12.41 -9.84 5.48
C LYS A 202 10.94 -9.53 5.75
N GLU A 203 10.63 -8.44 6.44
CA GLU A 203 9.25 -7.99 6.65
C GLU A 203 8.53 -7.81 5.30
N PHE A 204 9.10 -7.05 4.36
CA PHE A 204 8.50 -6.80 3.06
C PHE A 204 8.33 -8.09 2.22
N ASN A 205 9.27 -9.03 2.32
CA ASN A 205 9.23 -10.28 1.57
C ASN A 205 8.29 -11.34 2.17
N ASN A 206 7.90 -11.20 3.44
CA ASN A 206 6.86 -12.06 4.03
C ASN A 206 5.49 -11.82 3.38
N TYR A 207 5.27 -10.65 2.77
CA TYR A 207 4.08 -10.38 1.97
C TYR A 207 4.20 -11.05 0.60
N GLN A 208 3.26 -11.93 0.29
CA GLN A 208 3.22 -12.65 -0.98
C GLN A 208 2.16 -12.04 -1.89
N THR A 209 2.49 -11.87 -3.18
CA THR A 209 1.49 -11.55 -4.20
C THR A 209 0.33 -12.55 -4.08
N SER A 210 -0.89 -12.04 -3.97
CA SER A 210 -2.07 -12.90 -3.80
C SER A 210 -2.17 -13.88 -4.96
N LEU A 211 -2.66 -15.10 -4.70
CA LEU A 211 -2.87 -16.10 -5.75
C LEU A 211 -3.68 -15.52 -6.93
N ILE A 212 -4.68 -14.69 -6.62
CA ILE A 212 -5.55 -14.05 -7.59
C ILE A 212 -4.77 -13.08 -8.47
N ASN A 213 -3.91 -12.25 -7.91
CA ASN A 213 -3.13 -11.30 -8.70
C ASN A 213 -2.06 -12.01 -9.55
N LYS A 214 -1.48 -13.11 -9.04
CA LYS A 214 -0.60 -13.98 -9.84
C LYS A 214 -1.35 -14.57 -11.05
N ILE A 215 -2.56 -15.10 -10.81
CA ILE A 215 -3.43 -15.64 -11.85
C ILE A 215 -3.85 -14.54 -12.83
N GLU A 216 -4.29 -13.38 -12.34
CA GLU A 216 -4.73 -12.25 -13.16
C GLU A 216 -3.60 -11.77 -14.07
N LEU A 217 -2.40 -11.55 -13.55
CA LEU A 217 -1.25 -11.13 -14.34
C LEU A 217 -0.90 -12.17 -15.42
N ALA A 218 -0.98 -13.45 -15.08
CA ALA A 218 -0.70 -14.52 -15.99
C ALA A 218 -1.77 -14.65 -17.09
N VAL A 219 -3.04 -14.52 -16.74
CA VAL A 219 -4.18 -14.55 -17.66
C VAL A 219 -4.26 -13.27 -18.50
N SER A 220 -3.91 -12.10 -17.97
CA SER A 220 -3.87 -10.86 -18.76
C SER A 220 -2.80 -10.94 -19.85
N LYS A 221 -1.66 -11.59 -19.59
CA LYS A 221 -0.60 -11.82 -20.58
C LYS A 221 -0.94 -12.94 -21.57
N ARG A 222 -1.51 -14.06 -21.12
CA ARG A 222 -1.63 -15.31 -21.91
C ARG A 222 -3.06 -15.72 -22.27
N GLY A 223 -4.06 -15.07 -21.68
CA GLY A 223 -5.48 -15.39 -21.78
C GLY A 223 -5.95 -16.60 -20.99
N PHE A 224 -5.04 -17.41 -20.44
CA PHE A 224 -5.34 -18.72 -19.86
C PHE A 224 -4.23 -19.22 -18.93
N VAL A 225 -4.59 -19.87 -17.82
CA VAL A 225 -3.68 -20.60 -16.90
C VAL A 225 -4.34 -21.86 -16.36
N THR A 226 -3.53 -22.80 -15.86
CA THR A 226 -4.02 -24.07 -15.28
C THR A 226 -3.41 -24.38 -13.91
N SER A 227 -3.97 -25.39 -13.25
CA SER A 227 -3.45 -25.94 -12.00
C SER A 227 -2.11 -26.67 -12.11
N GLN A 228 -1.57 -26.85 -13.32
CA GLN A 228 -0.16 -27.26 -13.48
C GLN A 228 0.78 -26.14 -13.07
N GLU A 229 0.40 -24.89 -13.36
CA GLU A 229 1.20 -23.72 -13.03
C GLU A 229 0.85 -23.16 -11.65
N TYR A 230 -0.43 -23.28 -11.26
CA TYR A 230 -0.95 -22.79 -9.98
C TYR A 230 -1.77 -23.89 -9.29
N PRO A 231 -1.12 -24.86 -8.62
CA PRO A 231 -1.79 -26.00 -7.97
C PRO A 231 -2.93 -25.60 -7.03
N GLU A 232 -2.85 -24.41 -6.44
CA GLU A 232 -3.85 -23.82 -5.56
C GLU A 232 -5.22 -23.63 -6.24
N LEU A 233 -5.28 -23.63 -7.58
CA LEU A 233 -6.53 -23.64 -8.35
C LEU A 233 -7.37 -24.90 -8.13
N LEU A 234 -6.79 -26.01 -7.64
CA LEU A 234 -7.56 -27.20 -7.29
C LEU A 234 -8.39 -27.01 -6.02
N ASN A 235 -8.02 -26.05 -5.16
CA ASN A 235 -8.85 -25.68 -4.01
C ASN A 235 -10.00 -24.77 -4.47
N GLN A 236 -11.22 -25.29 -4.42
CA GLN A 236 -12.44 -24.59 -4.85
C GLN A 236 -12.79 -23.37 -3.97
N GLU A 237 -12.27 -23.26 -2.74
CA GLU A 237 -12.46 -22.07 -1.91
C GLU A 237 -11.91 -20.82 -2.60
N ASN A 238 -10.79 -20.96 -3.32
CA ASN A 238 -10.15 -19.87 -4.07
C ASN A 238 -11.00 -19.38 -5.25
N TRP A 239 -11.96 -20.18 -5.72
CA TRP A 239 -12.73 -19.86 -6.92
C TRP A 239 -13.76 -18.76 -6.68
N LYS A 240 -14.31 -18.68 -5.46
CA LYS A 240 -15.24 -17.60 -5.11
C LYS A 240 -14.55 -16.27 -5.33
N THR A 241 -13.35 -16.12 -4.79
CA THR A 241 -12.56 -14.90 -4.88
C THR A 241 -12.15 -14.58 -6.31
N ILE A 242 -11.74 -15.59 -7.12
CA ILE A 242 -11.44 -15.39 -8.55
C ILE A 242 -12.65 -14.87 -9.32
N LYS A 243 -13.86 -15.41 -9.05
CA LYS A 243 -15.09 -15.00 -9.73
C LYS A 243 -15.60 -13.64 -9.27
N THR A 244 -15.42 -13.28 -7.99
CA THR A 244 -15.91 -12.00 -7.44
C THR A 244 -14.96 -10.84 -7.72
N CYS A 245 -13.65 -11.08 -7.81
CA CYS A 245 -12.69 -10.00 -8.04
C CYS A 245 -12.76 -9.42 -9.46
N ARG A 246 -13.17 -10.22 -10.46
CA ARG A 246 -13.15 -9.82 -11.87
C ARG A 246 -14.25 -10.50 -12.68
N ASP A 247 -15.16 -9.71 -13.24
CA ASP A 247 -16.28 -10.22 -14.05
C ASP A 247 -15.84 -10.93 -15.34
N ASN A 248 -14.67 -10.60 -15.88
CA ASN A 248 -14.17 -11.19 -17.11
C ASN A 248 -13.46 -12.54 -16.92
N LEU A 249 -13.12 -12.92 -15.69
CA LEU A 249 -12.45 -14.19 -15.43
C LEU A 249 -13.46 -15.30 -15.15
N LYS A 250 -13.25 -16.45 -15.80
CA LYS A 250 -13.98 -17.68 -15.51
C LYS A 250 -13.02 -18.76 -15.04
N VAL A 251 -13.52 -19.65 -14.18
CA VAL A 251 -12.78 -20.80 -13.64
C VAL A 251 -13.61 -22.06 -13.72
N TRP A 252 -13.00 -23.15 -14.21
CA TRP A 252 -13.58 -24.48 -14.31
C TRP A 252 -12.57 -25.58 -13.94
N LEU A 253 -13.08 -26.79 -13.71
CA LEU A 253 -12.31 -28.01 -13.46
C LEU A 253 -12.74 -29.07 -14.47
N ILE A 254 -11.78 -29.76 -15.07
CA ILE A 254 -12.02 -30.98 -15.83
C ILE A 254 -11.44 -32.14 -15.03
N TYR A 255 -12.20 -33.23 -14.97
CA TYR A 255 -11.77 -34.50 -14.43
C TYR A 255 -11.90 -35.56 -15.51
N ASP A 256 -10.85 -36.33 -15.73
CA ASP A 256 -10.86 -37.49 -16.62
C ASP A 256 -9.96 -38.60 -16.06
N ARG A 257 -10.52 -39.81 -15.92
CA ARG A 257 -9.82 -41.06 -15.51
C ARG A 257 -8.84 -40.88 -14.33
N GLY A 258 -9.28 -40.24 -13.25
CA GLY A 258 -8.45 -40.04 -12.05
C GLY A 258 -7.51 -38.85 -12.08
N LYS A 259 -7.41 -38.13 -13.21
CA LYS A 259 -6.66 -36.88 -13.34
C LYS A 259 -7.62 -35.69 -13.31
N SER A 260 -7.16 -34.58 -12.77
CA SER A 260 -7.94 -33.33 -12.75
C SER A 260 -7.07 -32.13 -13.10
N ILE A 261 -7.65 -31.17 -13.80
CA ILE A 261 -7.02 -29.89 -14.10
C ILE A 261 -8.03 -28.76 -13.90
N ALA A 262 -7.70 -27.83 -13.01
CA ALA A 262 -8.44 -26.57 -12.88
C ALA A 262 -7.80 -25.53 -13.81
N TYR A 263 -8.60 -24.63 -14.35
CA TYR A 263 -8.11 -23.59 -15.25
C TYR A 263 -8.93 -22.31 -15.15
N VAL A 264 -8.25 -21.19 -15.37
CA VAL A 264 -8.82 -19.85 -15.39
C VAL A 264 -8.55 -19.22 -16.74
N TRP A 265 -9.54 -18.55 -17.32
CA TRP A 265 -9.39 -17.83 -18.58
C TRP A 265 -10.14 -16.51 -18.57
N ASP A 266 -9.69 -15.61 -19.43
CA ASP A 266 -10.38 -14.36 -19.72
C ASP A 266 -11.45 -14.60 -20.79
N LYS A 267 -12.72 -14.45 -20.43
CA LYS A 267 -13.88 -14.67 -21.32
C LYS A 267 -13.91 -13.70 -22.49
N ASN A 268 -13.17 -12.59 -22.42
CA ASN A 268 -13.02 -11.63 -23.50
C ASN A 268 -11.93 -12.05 -24.51
N LYS A 269 -11.07 -13.02 -24.16
CA LYS A 269 -9.97 -13.50 -25.01
C LYS A 269 -10.17 -14.92 -25.55
N LEU A 270 -10.88 -15.76 -24.80
CA LEU A 270 -11.15 -17.15 -25.18
C LEU A 270 -12.62 -17.47 -24.93
N THR A 271 -13.23 -18.16 -25.89
CA THR A 271 -14.54 -18.76 -25.69
C THR A 271 -14.47 -19.94 -24.71
N ASP A 272 -15.59 -20.24 -24.07
CA ASP A 272 -15.71 -21.37 -23.14
C ASP A 272 -15.29 -22.70 -23.80
N LYS A 273 -15.56 -22.89 -25.10
CA LYS A 273 -15.15 -24.07 -25.87
C LYS A 273 -13.65 -24.14 -26.09
N GLU A 274 -13.03 -23.04 -26.49
CA GLU A 274 -11.57 -22.98 -26.71
C GLU A 274 -10.79 -23.17 -25.42
N ALA A 275 -11.23 -22.54 -24.33
CA ALA A 275 -10.61 -22.70 -23.02
C ALA A 275 -10.71 -24.15 -22.53
N LYS A 276 -11.90 -24.77 -22.67
CA LYS A 276 -12.10 -26.18 -22.34
C LYS A 276 -11.18 -27.08 -23.17
N HIS A 277 -11.13 -26.89 -24.50
CA HIS A 277 -10.28 -27.70 -25.38
C HIS A 277 -8.80 -27.58 -25.02
N LYS A 278 -8.31 -26.37 -24.71
CA LYS A 278 -6.93 -26.17 -24.23
C LYS A 278 -6.65 -26.91 -22.92
N ALA A 279 -7.60 -26.88 -21.98
CA ALA A 279 -7.47 -27.58 -20.71
C ALA A 279 -7.46 -29.11 -20.89
N GLU A 280 -8.30 -29.66 -21.77
CA GLU A 280 -8.30 -31.09 -22.13
C GLU A 280 -6.95 -31.52 -22.72
N LEU A 281 -6.40 -30.74 -23.66
CA LEU A 281 -5.07 -31.01 -24.21
C LEU A 281 -3.98 -31.01 -23.13
N LYS A 282 -4.05 -30.09 -22.17
CA LYS A 282 -3.12 -30.05 -21.04
C LYS A 282 -3.29 -31.24 -20.10
N LEU A 283 -4.51 -31.70 -19.87
CA LEU A 283 -4.81 -32.88 -19.05
C LEU A 283 -4.28 -34.18 -19.67
N LEU A 284 -4.38 -34.30 -21.01
CA LEU A 284 -3.83 -35.46 -21.75
C LEU A 284 -2.30 -35.55 -21.67
N LEU A 285 -1.63 -34.42 -21.43
CA LEU A 285 -0.17 -34.33 -21.30
C LEU A 285 0.32 -34.50 -19.85
N MET A 286 -0.59 -34.61 -18.87
CA MET A 286 -0.29 -35.04 -17.49
C MET A 286 -0.24 -36.56 -17.42
#